data_AF-A0A2T2U0U4-F1
#
_entry.id   AF-A0A2T2U0U4-F1
#
_cell.length_a   1.000
_cell.length_b   1.000
_cell.length_c   1.000
_cell.angle_alpha   90.00
_cell.angle_beta   90.00
_cell.angle_gamma   90.00
#
_symmetry.space_group_name_H-M   'P 1'
#
loop_
_entity.id
_entity.type
_entity.pdbx_description
1 polymer ?
#
loop_
_entity_poly.entity_id
_entity_poly.type
_entity_poly.pdbx_seq_one_letter_code
_entity_poly.pdbx_strand_id
1 'polypeptide(L)' 'TYRVTRGDTLGEIAQRFGVTIRQLQVWNDLDGTRIRPGQRLQIRD' A
#
# COMPACT_ATOMS: atom_id res chain seq x y z
N THR A 1 -3.75 9.62 -1.18
CA THR A 1 -4.27 8.24 -1.39
C THR A 1 -3.82 7.69 -2.72
N TYR A 2 -3.29 6.47 -2.75
CA TYR A 2 -2.84 5.77 -3.96
C TYR A 2 -3.90 4.75 -4.43
N ARG A 3 -4.10 4.60 -5.75
CA ARG A 3 -4.99 3.57 -6.32
C ARG A 3 -4.13 2.45 -6.90
N VAL A 4 -4.24 1.26 -6.33
CA VAL A 4 -3.51 0.07 -6.75
C VAL A 4 -3.87 -0.26 -8.21
N THR A 5 -2.86 -0.52 -9.02
CA THR A 5 -2.99 -0.93 -10.42
C THR A 5 -2.58 -2.41 -10.59
N ARG A 6 -2.88 -3.00 -11.75
CA ARG A 6 -2.52 -4.39 -12.02
C ARG A 6 -0.99 -4.51 -12.11
N GLY A 7 -0.42 -5.34 -11.25
CA GLY A 7 1.02 -5.55 -11.15
C GLY A 7 1.67 -4.90 -9.93
N ASP A 8 0.98 -3.97 -9.27
CA ASP A 8 1.49 -3.34 -8.05
C ASP A 8 1.55 -4.34 -6.89
N THR A 9 2.67 -4.29 -6.16
CA THR A 9 2.81 -4.94 -4.85
C THR A 9 2.84 -3.92 -3.72
N LEU A 10 2.48 -4.34 -2.51
CA LEU A 10 2.51 -3.47 -1.34
C LEU A 10 3.94 -2.98 -1.04
N GLY A 11 4.95 -3.80 -1.33
CA GLY A 11 6.36 -3.46 -1.15
C GLY A 11 6.85 -2.38 -2.11
N GLU A 12 6.54 -2.49 -3.40
CA GLU A 12 6.90 -1.47 -4.40
C GLU A 12 6.22 -0.12 -4.11
N ILE A 13 4.96 -0.16 -3.66
CA ILE A 13 4.25 1.04 -3.22
C ILE A 13 4.96 1.62 -1.99
N ALA A 14 5.27 0.82 -0.98
CA ALA A 14 5.98 1.27 0.22
C ALA A 14 7.29 2.00 -0.15
N GLN A 15 8.11 1.35 -0.99
CA GLN A 15 9.38 1.90 -1.46
C GLN A 15 9.20 3.20 -2.26
N ARG A 16 8.22 3.24 -3.18
CA ARG A 16 7.92 4.42 -3.99
C ARG A 16 7.60 5.65 -3.13
N PHE A 17 6.96 5.45 -1.99
CA PHE A 17 6.56 6.52 -1.09
C PHE A 17 7.50 6.69 0.11
N GLY A 18 8.62 5.97 0.17
CA GLY A 18 9.59 6.08 1.26
C GLY A 18 9.08 5.61 2.62
N VAL A 19 8.00 4.83 2.64
CA VAL A 19 7.36 4.32 3.87
C VAL A 19 7.61 2.82 4.00
N THR A 20 7.43 2.29 5.20
CA THR A 20 7.50 0.86 5.43
C THR A 20 6.19 0.16 5.08
N ILE A 21 6.27 -1.13 4.72
CA ILE A 21 5.07 -1.97 4.51
C ILE A 21 4.18 -1.95 5.76
N ARG A 22 4.80 -1.99 6.96
CA ARG A 22 4.08 -1.96 8.23
C ARG A 22 3.30 -0.66 8.43
N GLN A 23 3.86 0.49 8.08
CA GLN A 23 3.13 1.77 8.12
C GLN A 23 1.93 1.75 7.18
N LEU A 24 2.12 1.28 5.94
CA LEU A 24 1.02 1.12 4.99
C LEU A 24 -0.07 0.19 5.51
N GLN A 25 0.30 -0.92 6.16
CA GLN A 25 -0.67 -1.85 6.77
C GLN A 25 -1.48 -1.17 7.86
N VAL A 26 -0.82 -0.47 8.79
CA VAL A 26 -1.47 0.23 9.90
C VAL A 26 -2.42 1.32 9.40
N TRP A 27 -2.03 2.09 8.39
CA TRP A 27 -2.89 3.16 7.87
C TRP A 27 -4.11 2.66 7.09
N ASN A 28 -4.07 1.41 6.62
CA ASN A 28 -5.07 0.82 5.75
C ASN A 28 -5.77 -0.39 6.34
N ASP A 29 -5.52 -0.70 7.62
CA ASP A 29 -6.07 -1.85 8.34
C ASP A 29 -5.88 -3.17 7.55
N LEU A 30 -4.65 -3.39 7.06
CA LEU A 30 -4.34 -4.57 6.24
C LEU A 30 -3.73 -5.68 7.09
N ASP A 31 -4.44 -6.81 7.15
CA ASP A 31 -3.92 -8.08 7.65
C ASP A 31 -3.09 -8.78 6.57
N GLY A 32 -1.87 -8.27 6.35
CA GLY A 32 -0.88 -8.84 5.42
C GLY A 32 -0.56 -7.94 4.23
N THR A 33 -0.09 -8.55 3.13
CA THR A 33 0.45 -7.81 1.96
C THR A 33 -0.41 -7.90 0.72
N ARG A 34 -1.54 -8.61 0.79
CA ARG A 34 -2.43 -8.81 -0.35
C ARG A 34 -3.21 -7.53 -0.62
N ILE A 35 -2.99 -6.96 -1.81
CA ILE A 35 -3.72 -5.82 -2.33
C ILE A 35 -4.35 -6.18 -3.67
N ARG A 36 -5.45 -5.52 -4.03
CA ARG A 36 -6.19 -5.77 -5.28
C ARG A 36 -6.15 -4.55 -6.20
N PRO A 37 -6.09 -4.74 -7.53
CA PRO A 37 -6.26 -3.64 -8.47
C PRO A 37 -7.56 -2.88 -8.20
N GLY A 38 -7.48 -1.55 -8.15
CA GLY A 38 -8.57 -0.64 -7.81
C GLY A 38 -8.70 -0.32 -6.32
N GLN A 39 -8.02 -1.05 -5.43
CA GLN A 39 -7.99 -0.74 -4.00
C GLN A 39 -7.33 0.62 -3.75
N ARG A 40 -7.85 1.38 -2.78
CA ARG A 40 -7.29 2.68 -2.38
C ARG A 40 -6.47 2.51 -1.12
N LEU A 41 -5.21 2.91 -1.18
CA LEU A 41 -4.31 2.95 -0.05
C LEU A 41 -4.12 4.40 0.45
N GLN A 42 -4.38 4.59 1.73
CA GLN A 42 -4.00 5.75 2.52
C GLN A 42 -2.49 5.76 2.71
N ILE A 43 -1.86 6.86 2.36
CA ILE A 43 -0.42 7.07 2.51
C ILE A 43 -0.31 8.35 3.32
N ARG A 44 0.24 8.25 4.53
CA ARG A 44 0.37 9.34 5.49
C ARG A 44 1.86 9.58 5.71
N ASP A 45 2.46 10.45 4.91
CA ASP A 45 3.82 10.93 5.18
C ASP A 45 3.79 11.86 6.41
#